data_AF-A0A2D9F4D3-F1
#
_entry.id   AF-A0A2D9F4D3-F1
#
_cell.length_a   1.000
_cell.length_b   1.000
_cell.length_c   1.000
_cell.angle_alpha   90.00
_cell.angle_beta   90.00
_cell.angle_gamma   90.00
#
_symmetry.space_group_name_H-M   'P 1'
#
loop_
_entity.id
_entity.type
_entity.pdbx_description
1 polymer ?
#
loop_
_entity_poly.entity_id
_entity_poly.type
_entity_poly.pdbx_seq_one_letter_code
_entity_poly.pdbx_strand_id
1 'polypeptide(L)' 'MASADAKKTVAAISFHDNKNLSIDIEDVVGIDIGTPQELTPGVWFVDMIIRSDTGNVSLQLTSDSLEKLKTIQSTDR' A
#
# COMPACT_ATOMS: atom_id res chain seq x y z
N MET A 1 30.77 -10.58 -23.01
CA MET A 1 29.42 -11.08 -22.70
C MET A 1 28.64 -9.94 -22.08
N ALA A 2 27.61 -9.45 -22.77
CA ALA A 2 26.82 -8.29 -22.34
C ALA A 2 25.76 -8.71 -21.31
N SER A 3 25.52 -7.78 -20.37
CA SER A 3 24.65 -7.81 -19.19
C SER A 3 23.30 -8.51 -19.38
N ALA A 4 23.01 -9.50 -18.54
CA ALA A 4 21.63 -9.92 -18.29
C ALA A 4 21.02 -8.94 -17.27
N ASP A 5 20.54 -7.80 -17.78
CA ASP A 5 19.81 -6.79 -17.02
C ASP A 5 18.40 -7.33 -16.72
N ALA A 6 18.35 -8.35 -15.87
CA ALA A 6 17.11 -9.02 -15.48
C ALA A 6 16.43 -8.22 -14.39
N LYS A 7 15.62 -7.23 -14.79
CA LYS A 7 14.28 -6.98 -14.26
C LYS A 7 13.69 -5.75 -14.92
N LYS A 8 12.55 -5.92 -15.58
CA LYS A 8 11.56 -4.84 -15.66
C LYS A 8 10.15 -5.39 -15.51
N THR A 9 9.89 -5.95 -14.33
CA THR A 9 8.50 -6.04 -13.86
C THR A 9 8.04 -4.63 -13.58
N VAL A 10 7.28 -4.04 -14.49
CA VAL A 10 6.65 -2.73 -14.32
C VAL A 10 5.15 -2.97 -14.33
N ALA A 11 4.54 -3.03 -13.15
CA ALA A 11 3.09 -2.92 -13.04
C ALA A 11 2.74 -1.42 -13.07
N ALA A 12 1.98 -0.99 -14.07
CA ALA A 12 1.36 0.33 -14.09
C ALA A 12 -0.11 0.15 -13.68
N ILE A 13 -0.43 0.50 -12.44
CA ILE A 13 -1.81 0.49 -11.94
C ILE A 13 -2.40 1.86 -12.27
N SER A 14 -3.21 1.93 -13.33
CA SER A 14 -3.96 3.13 -13.70
C SER A 14 -5.42 2.92 -13.31
N PHE A 15 -5.92 3.70 -12.36
CA PHE A 15 -7.34 3.68 -11.98
C PHE A 15 -8.16 4.50 -12.97
N HIS A 16 -9.24 3.93 -13.49
CA HIS A 16 -10.27 4.70 -14.22
C HIS A 16 -11.26 5.38 -13.26
N ASP A 17 -11.41 4.83 -12.05
CA ASP A 17 -12.16 5.37 -10.92
C ASP A 17 -11.45 4.95 -9.62
N ASN A 18 -11.19 5.90 -8.72
CA ASN A 18 -10.28 5.76 -7.57
C ASN A 18 -10.92 5.06 -6.36
N LYS A 19 -11.76 4.05 -6.59
CA LYS A 19 -12.57 3.47 -5.52
C LYS A 19 -12.00 2.18 -4.95
N ASN A 20 -11.53 1.27 -5.80
CA ASN A 20 -11.10 -0.05 -5.36
C ASN A 20 -9.79 -0.47 -6.05
N LEU A 21 -8.86 -1.00 -5.25
CA LEU A 21 -7.70 -1.74 -5.70
C LEU A 21 -7.79 -3.16 -5.14
N SER A 22 -7.68 -4.17 -6.01
CA SER A 22 -7.61 -5.57 -5.61
C SER A 22 -6.25 -6.12 -6.02
N ILE A 23 -5.56 -6.74 -5.06
CA ILE A 23 -4.23 -7.35 -5.24
C ILE A 23 -4.28 -8.73 -4.58
N ASP A 24 -3.91 -9.75 -5.35
CA ASP A 24 -3.69 -11.09 -4.81
C ASP A 24 -2.22 -11.22 -4.39
N ILE A 25 -1.98 -11.63 -3.14
CA ILE A 25 -0.65 -11.79 -2.57
C ILE A 25 -0.57 -13.18 -1.95
N GLU A 26 0.39 -13.97 -2.40
CA GLU A 26 0.65 -15.32 -1.88
C GLU A 26 1.49 -15.26 -0.60
N ASP A 27 1.36 -16.29 0.24
CA ASP A 27 2.16 -16.52 1.46
C ASP A 27 2.22 -15.31 2.43
N VAL A 28 1.09 -14.61 2.64
CA VAL A 28 1.01 -13.46 3.55
C VAL A 28 1.23 -13.90 5.00
N VAL A 29 2.20 -13.26 5.65
CA VAL A 29 2.55 -13.50 7.06
C VAL A 29 2.09 -12.38 7.99
N GLY A 30 1.77 -11.21 7.46
CA GLY A 30 1.28 -10.10 8.26
C GLY A 30 0.91 -8.86 7.44
N ILE A 31 -0.04 -8.10 7.95
CA ILE A 31 -0.48 -6.82 7.39
C ILE A 31 -0.39 -5.80 8.52
N ASP A 32 0.46 -4.80 8.33
CA ASP A 32 0.51 -3.64 9.22
C ASP A 32 -0.01 -2.41 8.50
N ILE A 33 -0.82 -1.62 9.21
CA ILE A 33 -1.29 -0.32 8.76
C ILE A 33 -0.81 0.71 9.78
N GLY A 34 -0.13 1.75 9.29
CA GLY A 34 0.32 2.85 10.11
C GLY A 34 -0.84 3.72 10.62
N THR A 35 -0.50 4.66 11.51
CA THR A 35 -1.43 5.74 11.84
C THR A 35 -1.41 6.76 10.71
N PRO A 36 -2.56 7.28 10.24
CA PRO A 36 -2.57 8.35 9.25
C PRO A 36 -1.80 9.59 9.73
N GLN A 37 -1.04 10.21 8.83
CA GLN A 37 -0.23 11.40 9.08
C GLN A 37 -0.52 12.46 8.01
N GLU A 38 -0.40 13.73 8.39
CA GLU A 38 -0.48 14.85 7.44
C GLU A 38 0.90 15.03 6.78
N LEU A 39 0.96 14.95 5.44
CA LEU A 39 2.19 15.11 4.66
C LEU A 39 2.47 16.59 4.37
N THR A 40 1.42 17.30 3.94
CA THR A 40 1.35 18.74 3.70
C THR A 40 -0.05 19.23 4.07
N PRO A 41 -0.30 20.52 4.32
CA PRO A 41 -1.63 21.00 4.71
C PRO A 41 -2.74 20.49 3.78
N GLY A 42 -3.69 19.73 4.34
CA GLY A 42 -4.82 19.16 3.59
C GLY A 42 -4.50 17.89 2.77
N VAL A 43 -3.30 17.33 2.89
CA VAL A 43 -2.91 16.06 2.28
C VAL A 43 -2.46 15.10 3.37
N TRP A 44 -3.17 13.99 3.47
CA TRP A 44 -2.95 12.93 4.44
C TRP A 44 -2.42 11.69 3.75
N PHE A 45 -1.67 10.89 4.48
CA PHE A 45 -1.24 9.58 4.02
C PHE A 45 -1.25 8.55 5.14
N VAL A 46 -1.29 7.27 4.75
CA VAL A 46 -1.02 6.14 5.64
C VAL A 46 -0.23 5.10 4.85
N ASP A 47 0.76 4.50 5.52
CA ASP A 47 1.51 3.39 4.96
C ASP A 47 0.87 2.06 5.36
N MET A 48 0.73 1.15 4.40
CA MET A 48 0.35 -0.23 4.59
C MET A 48 1.49 -1.12 4.13
N ILE A 49 1.91 -2.05 4.98
CA ILE A 49 2.97 -3.02 4.68
C ILE A 49 2.39 -4.41 4.79
N ILE A 50 2.34 -5.11 3.66
CA ILE A 50 1.95 -6.52 3.57
C ILE A 50 3.25 -7.32 3.46
N ARG A 51 3.51 -8.18 4.44
CA ARG A 51 4.67 -9.07 4.47
C ARG A 51 4.23 -10.44 3.97
N SER A 52 5.04 -11.02 3.11
CA SER A 52 4.94 -12.41 2.66
C SER A 52 6.27 -13.13 2.86
N ASP A 53 6.26 -14.46 2.80
CA ASP A 53 7.49 -15.26 2.87
C ASP A 53 8.48 -14.95 1.73
N THR A 54 8.00 -14.37 0.64
CA THR A 54 8.82 -14.05 -0.55
C THR A 54 9.26 -12.58 -0.62
N GLY A 55 8.76 -11.71 0.27
CA GLY A 55 9.08 -10.29 0.31
C GLY A 55 7.91 -9.42 0.80
N ASN A 56 8.03 -8.10 0.59
CA ASN A 56 7.07 -7.13 1.11
C ASN A 56 6.43 -6.32 -0.01
N VAL A 57 5.12 -6.08 0.12
CA VAL A 57 4.40 -5.06 -0.65
C VAL A 57 4.15 -3.88 0.27
N SER A 58 4.64 -2.70 -0.13
CA SER A 58 4.38 -1.45 0.57
C SER A 58 3.46 -0.57 -0.28
N LEU A 59 2.36 -0.15 0.31
CA LEU A 59 1.39 0.76 -0.29
C LEU A 59 1.37 2.04 0.53
N GLN A 60 1.55 3.18 -0.12
CA GLN A 60 1.27 4.48 0.46
C GLN A 60 -0.08 4.96 -0.08
N LEU A 61 -1.06 5.08 0.82
CA LEU A 61 -2.39 5.56 0.48
C LEU A 61 -2.47 7.04 0.85
N THR A 62 -2.87 7.89 -0.08
CA THR A 62 -3.01 9.33 0.15
C THR A 62 -4.47 9.76 0.09
N SER A 63 -4.82 10.83 0.80
CA SER A 63 -6.16 11.39 0.81
C SER A 63 -6.15 12.89 1.08
N ASP A 64 -7.24 13.56 0.71
CA ASP A 64 -7.52 14.96 1.01
C ASP A 64 -8.16 15.15 2.40
N SER A 65 -8.40 14.07 3.15
CA SER A 65 -8.89 14.16 4.53
C SER A 65 -8.47 12.98 5.40
N LEU A 66 -8.25 13.25 6.69
CA LEU A 66 -7.95 12.24 7.70
C LEU A 66 -9.08 11.19 7.81
N GLU A 67 -10.35 11.62 7.76
CA GLU A 67 -11.50 10.73 7.95
C GLU A 67 -11.55 9.59 6.91
N LYS A 68 -11.07 9.83 5.68
CA LYS A 68 -11.01 8.81 4.63
C LYS A 68 -9.93 7.76 4.87
N LEU A 69 -8.95 8.06 5.72
CA LEU A 69 -7.83 7.16 6.07
C LEU A 69 -7.97 6.54 7.46
N LYS A 70 -8.97 6.95 8.24
CA LYS A 70 -9.28 6.30 9.52
C LYS A 70 -9.76 4.88 9.24
N THR A 71 -8.85 3.92 9.36
CA THR A 71 -9.21 2.50 9.38
C THR A 71 -10.03 2.21 10.64
N ILE A 72 -10.99 1.29 10.53
CA ILE A 72 -11.60 0.65 11.70
C ILE A 72 -10.42 0.03 12.47
N GLN A 73 -10.04 0.62 13.61
CA GLN A 73 -9.15 -0.05 14.55
C GLN A 73 -9.88 -1.36 14.90
N SER A 74 -9.39 -2.49 14.43
CA SER A 74 -9.88 -3.78 14.92
C SER A 74 -9.54 -3.81 16.40
N THR A 75 -10.54 -3.54 17.23
CA THR A 75 -10.47 -3.57 18.69
C THR A 75 -10.50 -4.99 19.23
N ASP A 76 -10.02 -5.99 18.47
CA ASP A 76 -9.94 -7.36 18.92
C ASP A 76 -8.48 -7.76 19.13
N ARG A 77 -8.02 -7.50 20.36
CA ARG A 77 -6.98 -8.30 21.01
C ARG A 77 -7.59 -8.97 22.24
#